data_AF-A0A7K2MUW5-F1
#
_entry.id   AF-A0A7K2MUW5-F1
#
_cell.length_a   1.000
_cell.length_b   1.000
_cell.length_c   1.000
_cell.angle_alpha   90.00
_cell.angle_beta   90.00
_cell.angle_gamma   90.00
#
_symmetry.space_group_name_H-M   'P 1'
#
loop_
_entity.id
_entity.type
_entity.pdbx_description
1 polymer ?
#
loop_
_entity_poly.entity_id
_entity_poly.type
_entity_poly.pdbx_seq_one_letter_code
_entity_poly.pdbx_strand_id
1 'polypeptide(L)'
;GESAGVPSVPGDAEARRRIADRVTEADLPSATPPPAEDETVGLGELEAAGITPSVGQRTEMTLRGDDRLPASALTPLDLTRVRMTGPGTWTAASEEAAANAARRLWARAYAGFADAVPEGTDEAEASRAWSAAVVLVLPAEPHDVLADSRYAGEDFRDAVRRVADRVLAGGGDAWSAAGPADTLRRELGLLPRWTTPGPDARTTAEDPA
;
A
#
# COMPACT_ATOMS: atom_id res chain seq x y z
N GLY A 1 2.85 9.04 26.70
CA GLY A 1 2.78 7.76 25.99
C GLY A 1 1.50 7.81 25.21
N GLU A 2 1.58 8.31 23.99
CA GLU A 2 0.41 8.56 23.16
C GLU A 2 0.74 7.94 21.81
N SER A 3 0.14 6.79 21.54
CA SER A 3 0.17 6.16 20.23
C SER A 3 -0.44 7.15 19.26
N ALA A 4 0.40 7.78 18.43
CA ALA A 4 -0.05 8.60 17.32
C ALA A 4 -0.90 7.72 16.41
N GLY A 5 -2.22 7.80 16.58
CA GLY A 5 -3.18 7.06 15.78
C GLY A 5 -2.95 7.37 14.32
N VAL A 6 -2.70 6.33 13.53
CA VAL A 6 -2.75 6.40 12.07
C VAL A 6 -4.05 7.11 11.70
N PRO A 7 -4.04 8.13 10.83
CA PRO A 7 -5.30 8.69 10.36
C PRO A 7 -6.11 7.56 9.73
N SER A 8 -7.20 7.17 10.39
CA SER A 8 -8.18 6.22 9.88
C SER A 8 -8.80 6.83 8.64
N VAL A 9 -8.16 6.65 7.50
CA VAL A 9 -8.79 6.93 6.23
C VAL A 9 -9.81 5.81 6.05
N PRO A 10 -11.11 6.10 5.95
CA PRO A 10 -11.94 5.28 5.10
C PRO A 10 -11.34 5.50 3.71
N GLY A 11 -10.44 4.59 3.31
CA GLY A 11 -10.06 4.50 1.91
C GLY A 11 -11.37 4.49 1.12
N ASP A 12 -11.42 5.17 0.00
CA ASP A 12 -12.51 4.97 -0.95
C ASP A 12 -12.81 3.45 -1.05
N ALA A 13 -14.06 3.07 -1.23
CA ALA A 13 -14.44 1.66 -1.32
C ALA A 13 -13.55 0.90 -2.31
N GLU A 14 -13.12 1.59 -3.38
CA GLU A 14 -12.12 1.10 -4.32
C GLU A 14 -10.75 0.83 -3.68
N ALA A 15 -10.20 1.74 -2.89
CA ALA A 15 -8.92 1.55 -2.21
C ALA A 15 -8.97 0.37 -1.21
N ARG A 16 -10.07 0.23 -0.47
CA ARG A 16 -10.26 -0.91 0.44
C ARG A 16 -10.31 -2.23 -0.30
N ARG A 17 -11.07 -2.28 -1.40
CA ARG A 17 -11.15 -3.46 -2.26
C ARG A 17 -9.81 -3.80 -2.87
N ARG A 18 -9.07 -2.81 -3.39
CA ARG A 18 -7.75 -3.02 -3.99
C ARG A 18 -6.77 -3.67 -3.03
N ILE A 19 -6.71 -3.26 -1.76
CA ILE A 19 -5.82 -3.93 -0.80
C ILE A 19 -6.36 -5.29 -0.37
N ALA A 20 -7.67 -5.43 -0.14
CA ALA A 20 -8.28 -6.71 0.24
C ALA A 20 -8.03 -7.81 -0.81
N ASP A 21 -8.14 -7.48 -2.10
CA ASP A 21 -7.83 -8.39 -3.21
C ASP A 21 -6.36 -8.86 -3.21
N ARG A 22 -5.45 -8.09 -2.60
CA ARG A 22 -4.02 -8.39 -2.52
C ARG A 22 -3.62 -9.11 -1.24
N VAL A 23 -4.50 -9.20 -0.23
CA VAL A 23 -4.24 -9.95 1.00
C VAL A 23 -4.20 -11.45 0.70
N THR A 24 -3.25 -12.17 1.31
CA THR A 24 -3.23 -13.64 1.34
C THR A 24 -3.08 -14.13 2.77
N GLU A 25 -3.09 -15.45 2.97
CA GLU A 25 -2.94 -16.08 4.29
C GLU A 25 -1.69 -15.62 5.05
N ALA A 26 -0.59 -15.34 4.34
CA ALA A 26 0.66 -14.89 4.96
C ALA A 26 0.60 -13.48 5.56
N ASP A 27 -0.41 -12.68 5.19
CA ASP A 27 -0.57 -11.33 5.71
C ASP A 27 -1.46 -11.29 6.97
N LEU A 28 -2.17 -12.39 7.25
CA LEU A 28 -3.11 -12.44 8.37
C LEU A 28 -2.36 -12.33 9.70
N PRO A 29 -2.91 -11.56 10.66
CA PRO A 29 -2.35 -11.50 12.00
C PRO A 29 -2.43 -12.87 12.67
N SER A 30 -1.45 -13.18 13.51
CA SER A 30 -1.40 -14.46 14.23
C SER A 30 -2.64 -14.73 15.09
N ALA A 31 -3.34 -13.68 15.52
CA ALA A 31 -4.61 -13.75 16.21
C ALA A 31 -5.69 -13.00 15.40
N THR A 32 -6.30 -13.68 14.43
CA THR A 32 -7.48 -13.13 13.75
C THR A 32 -8.71 -13.30 14.64
N PRO A 33 -9.52 -12.25 14.89
CA PRO A 33 -10.70 -12.36 15.72
C PRO A 33 -11.70 -13.34 15.10
N PRO A 34 -12.23 -14.31 15.88
CA PRO A 34 -13.18 -15.28 15.37
C PRO A 34 -14.45 -14.58 14.86
N PRO A 35 -15.25 -15.24 14.01
CA PRO A 35 -16.59 -14.77 13.70
C PRO A 35 -17.44 -14.72 14.98
N ALA A 36 -18.30 -13.72 15.12
CA ALA A 36 -19.31 -13.73 16.19
C ALA A 36 -20.32 -14.87 15.95
N GLU A 37 -20.96 -15.37 17.00
CA GLU A 37 -21.84 -16.57 16.93
C GLU A 37 -22.95 -16.45 15.88
N ASP A 38 -23.50 -15.25 15.69
CA ASP A 38 -24.56 -14.95 14.71
C ASP A 38 -24.07 -14.09 13.53
N GLU A 39 -22.76 -13.97 13.33
CA GLU A 39 -22.20 -13.21 12.21
C GLU A 39 -22.55 -13.93 10.90
N THR A 40 -23.24 -13.21 10.02
CA THR A 40 -23.63 -13.71 8.71
C THR A 40 -23.12 -12.75 7.63
N VAL A 41 -22.72 -13.32 6.50
CA VAL A 41 -22.21 -12.58 5.34
C VAL A 41 -23.15 -12.81 4.17
N GLY A 42 -23.64 -11.73 3.59
CA GLY A 42 -24.53 -11.75 2.43
C GLY A 42 -23.78 -12.01 1.12
N LEU A 43 -24.52 -12.51 0.12
CA LEU A 43 -23.98 -12.74 -1.22
C LEU A 43 -23.30 -11.49 -1.82
N GLY A 44 -23.91 -10.31 -1.66
CA GLY A 44 -23.32 -9.06 -2.14
C GLY A 44 -22.01 -8.67 -1.46
N GLU A 45 -21.81 -9.05 -0.19
CA GLU A 45 -20.56 -8.80 0.55
C GLU A 45 -19.46 -9.76 0.08
N LEU A 46 -19.81 -11.01 -0.19
CA LEU A 46 -18.90 -11.99 -0.80
C LEU A 46 -18.46 -11.52 -2.18
N GLU A 47 -19.40 -11.08 -3.02
CA GLU A 47 -19.10 -10.57 -4.36
C GLU A 47 -18.25 -9.29 -4.33
N ALA A 48 -18.54 -8.37 -3.41
CA ALA A 48 -17.73 -7.17 -3.21
C ALA A 48 -16.28 -7.50 -2.81
N ALA A 49 -16.09 -8.58 -2.04
CA ALA A 49 -14.80 -9.14 -1.66
C ALA A 49 -14.17 -10.04 -2.74
N GLY A 50 -14.79 -10.19 -3.91
CA GLY A 50 -14.31 -11.06 -4.99
C GLY A 50 -14.42 -12.56 -4.69
N ILE A 51 -15.19 -12.93 -3.67
CA ILE A 51 -15.38 -14.30 -3.22
C ILE A 51 -16.57 -14.90 -3.95
N THR A 52 -16.32 -15.99 -4.68
CA THR A 52 -17.37 -16.74 -5.36
C THR A 52 -17.80 -17.89 -4.45
N PRO A 53 -19.05 -17.92 -3.95
CA PRO A 53 -19.51 -19.03 -3.13
C PRO A 53 -19.53 -20.33 -3.93
N SER A 54 -19.19 -21.43 -3.27
CA SER A 54 -19.31 -22.77 -3.85
C SER A 54 -20.75 -23.11 -4.22
N VAL A 55 -20.93 -24.10 -5.10
CA VAL A 55 -22.27 -24.60 -5.46
C VAL A 55 -23.05 -25.06 -4.22
N GLY A 56 -22.37 -25.71 -3.26
CA GLY A 56 -22.98 -26.13 -2.01
C GLY A 56 -23.46 -24.95 -1.17
N GLN A 57 -22.62 -23.92 -1.01
CA GLN A 57 -22.98 -22.70 -0.28
C GLN A 57 -24.15 -21.95 -0.95
N ARG A 58 -24.15 -21.81 -2.28
CA ARG A 58 -25.28 -21.20 -3.01
C ARG A 58 -26.58 -21.99 -2.82
N THR A 59 -26.48 -23.32 -2.81
CA THR A 59 -27.64 -24.19 -2.57
C THR A 59 -28.17 -24.01 -1.15
N GLU A 60 -27.30 -23.96 -0.15
CA GLU A 60 -27.70 -23.69 1.24
C GLU A 60 -28.39 -22.33 1.38
N MET A 61 -27.82 -21.27 0.81
CA MET A 61 -28.39 -19.91 0.79
C MET A 61 -29.79 -19.91 0.15
N THR A 62 -29.95 -20.60 -0.98
CA THR A 62 -31.24 -20.72 -1.68
C THR A 62 -32.28 -21.47 -0.84
N LEU A 63 -31.88 -22.55 -0.17
CA LEU A 63 -32.77 -23.35 0.69
C LEU A 63 -33.19 -22.58 1.96
N ARG A 64 -32.31 -21.72 2.48
CA ARG A 64 -32.58 -20.88 3.66
C ARG A 64 -33.40 -19.64 3.30
N GLY A 65 -33.26 -19.15 2.06
CA GLY A 65 -34.04 -18.04 1.50
C GLY A 65 -33.60 -16.64 1.95
N ASP A 66 -32.41 -16.52 2.54
CA ASP A 66 -31.88 -15.26 3.08
C ASP A 66 -30.62 -14.73 2.37
N ASP A 67 -30.10 -15.46 1.38
CA ASP A 67 -28.86 -15.14 0.65
C ASP A 67 -27.68 -14.85 1.57
N ARG A 68 -27.61 -15.53 2.73
CA ARG A 68 -26.54 -15.36 3.72
C ARG A 68 -25.86 -16.66 4.08
N LEU A 69 -24.57 -16.56 4.35
CA LEU A 69 -23.77 -17.64 4.93
C LEU A 69 -23.36 -17.28 6.35
N PRO A 70 -23.30 -18.25 7.27
CA PRO A 70 -22.65 -18.03 8.54
C PRO A 70 -21.16 -17.71 8.28
N ALA A 71 -20.61 -16.69 8.94
CA ALA A 71 -19.22 -16.29 8.78
C ALA A 71 -18.24 -17.41 9.18
N SER A 72 -18.67 -18.31 10.05
CA SER A 72 -17.94 -19.54 10.42
C SER A 72 -17.75 -20.53 9.28
N ALA A 73 -18.50 -20.41 8.17
CA ALA A 73 -18.31 -21.19 6.95
C ALA A 73 -17.25 -20.59 6.01
N LEU A 74 -16.69 -19.42 6.32
CA LEU A 74 -15.62 -18.79 5.56
C LEU A 74 -14.25 -19.17 6.10
N THR A 75 -13.25 -19.21 5.21
CA THR A 75 -11.85 -19.28 5.64
C THR A 75 -11.46 -17.98 6.36
N PRO A 76 -10.43 -17.99 7.25
CA PRO A 76 -9.96 -16.77 7.89
C PRO A 76 -9.56 -15.67 6.91
N LEU A 77 -9.00 -16.05 5.75
CA LEU A 77 -8.66 -15.14 4.67
C LEU A 77 -9.91 -14.51 4.05
N ASP A 78 -10.90 -15.32 3.68
CA ASP A 78 -12.13 -14.83 3.07
C ASP A 78 -12.91 -13.92 4.02
N LEU A 79 -13.01 -14.30 5.30
CA LEU A 79 -13.64 -13.45 6.32
C LEU A 79 -12.90 -12.12 6.49
N THR A 80 -11.57 -12.13 6.45
CA THR A 80 -10.77 -10.90 6.52
C THR A 80 -11.02 -10.01 5.29
N ARG A 81 -11.08 -10.57 4.09
CA ARG A 81 -11.37 -9.82 2.85
C ARG A 81 -12.77 -9.20 2.88
N VAL A 82 -13.78 -9.94 3.35
CA VAL A 82 -15.14 -9.41 3.57
C VAL A 82 -15.10 -8.22 4.53
N ARG A 83 -14.49 -8.39 5.70
CA ARG A 83 -14.41 -7.32 6.71
C ARG A 83 -13.62 -6.10 6.22
N MET A 84 -12.63 -6.29 5.36
CA MET A 84 -11.87 -5.18 4.76
C MET A 84 -12.63 -4.43 3.66
N THR A 85 -13.46 -5.14 2.89
CA THR A 85 -14.29 -4.52 1.83
C THR A 85 -15.59 -3.92 2.35
N GLY A 86 -16.00 -4.32 3.55
CA GLY A 86 -17.21 -3.82 4.21
C GLY A 86 -17.19 -2.30 4.48
N PRO A 87 -18.39 -1.71 4.66
CA PRO A 87 -18.53 -0.33 5.09
C PRO A 87 -18.07 -0.18 6.56
N GLY A 88 -17.55 0.99 6.91
CA GLY A 88 -17.13 1.32 8.28
C GLY A 88 -15.61 1.38 8.46
N THR A 89 -15.20 1.55 9.70
CA THR A 89 -13.79 1.58 10.11
C THR A 89 -13.23 0.16 10.15
N TRP A 90 -12.02 -0.01 9.66
CA TRP A 90 -11.31 -1.27 9.82
C TRP A 90 -11.06 -1.58 11.30
N THR A 91 -11.11 -2.88 11.61
CA THR A 91 -10.65 -3.38 12.90
C THR A 91 -9.12 -3.37 12.93
N ALA A 92 -8.52 -3.43 14.13
CA ALA A 92 -7.06 -3.54 14.26
C ALA A 92 -6.48 -4.73 13.48
N ALA A 93 -7.20 -5.86 13.43
CA ALA A 93 -6.79 -7.03 12.65
C ALA A 93 -6.81 -6.78 11.14
N SER A 94 -7.80 -6.02 10.64
CA SER A 94 -7.89 -5.60 9.25
C SER A 94 -6.81 -4.59 8.88
N GLU A 95 -6.50 -3.65 9.78
CA GLU A 95 -5.40 -2.69 9.62
C GLU A 95 -4.05 -3.41 9.59
N GLU A 96 -3.83 -4.40 10.46
CA GLU A 96 -2.62 -5.20 10.49
C GLU A 96 -2.46 -6.05 9.22
N ALA A 97 -3.54 -6.70 8.75
CA ALA A 97 -3.53 -7.44 7.49
C ALA A 97 -3.21 -6.53 6.28
N ALA A 98 -3.79 -5.34 6.24
CA ALA A 98 -3.48 -4.34 5.21
C ALA A 98 -2.01 -3.91 5.25
N ALA A 99 -1.46 -3.69 6.45
CA ALA A 99 -0.06 -3.32 6.65
C ALA A 99 0.90 -4.42 6.22
N ASN A 100 0.62 -5.68 6.57
CA ASN A 100 1.43 -6.82 6.15
C ASN A 100 1.40 -7.02 4.64
N ALA A 101 0.22 -6.91 4.02
CA ALA A 101 0.08 -6.96 2.57
C ALA A 101 0.86 -5.83 1.88
N ALA A 102 0.79 -4.60 2.41
CA ALA A 102 1.55 -3.45 1.90
C ALA A 102 3.06 -3.71 1.95
N ARG A 103 3.60 -4.14 3.10
CA ARG A 103 5.02 -4.49 3.26
C ARG A 103 5.46 -5.57 2.29
N ARG A 104 4.65 -6.62 2.13
CA ARG A 104 4.97 -7.70 1.18
C ARG A 104 5.00 -7.20 -0.25
N LEU A 105 4.05 -6.36 -0.64
CA LEU A 105 4.01 -5.79 -1.98
C LEU A 105 5.26 -4.92 -2.26
N TRP A 106 5.69 -4.13 -1.29
CA TRP A 106 6.92 -3.35 -1.37
C TRP A 106 8.17 -4.23 -1.42
N ALA A 107 8.26 -5.28 -0.59
CA ALA A 107 9.35 -6.24 -0.62
C ALA A 107 9.45 -6.94 -1.99
N ARG A 108 8.32 -7.34 -2.58
CA ARG A 108 8.27 -7.94 -3.92
C ARG A 108 8.73 -6.97 -5.00
N ALA A 109 8.36 -5.69 -4.89
CA ALA A 109 8.78 -4.68 -5.86
C ALA A 109 10.28 -4.37 -5.74
N TYR A 110 10.82 -4.32 -4.52
CA TYR A 110 12.26 -4.22 -4.31
C TYR A 110 12.99 -5.43 -4.90
N ALA A 111 12.53 -6.66 -4.62
CA ALA A 111 13.14 -7.86 -5.19
C ALA A 111 13.14 -7.83 -6.72
N GLY A 112 12.02 -7.46 -7.35
CA GLY A 112 11.94 -7.34 -8.80
C GLY A 112 12.80 -6.20 -9.39
N PHE A 113 13.10 -5.16 -8.61
CA PHE A 113 14.08 -4.14 -8.98
C PHE A 113 15.52 -4.68 -8.84
N ALA A 114 15.84 -5.30 -7.70
CA ALA A 114 17.15 -5.88 -7.41
C ALA A 114 17.53 -6.97 -8.43
N ASP A 115 16.59 -7.79 -8.87
CA ASP A 115 16.82 -8.81 -9.92
C ASP A 115 17.07 -8.20 -11.30
N ALA A 116 16.68 -6.94 -11.52
CA ALA A 116 16.76 -6.25 -12.81
C ALA A 116 17.94 -5.27 -12.90
N VAL A 117 18.70 -5.05 -11.81
CA VAL A 117 19.89 -4.17 -11.86
C VAL A 117 20.99 -4.80 -12.71
N PRO A 118 21.87 -4.01 -13.34
CA PRO A 118 22.96 -4.53 -14.15
C PRO A 118 23.87 -5.50 -13.37
N GLU A 119 24.37 -6.54 -14.06
CA GLU A 119 25.37 -7.43 -13.48
C GLU A 119 26.61 -6.63 -13.05
N GLY A 120 26.99 -6.79 -11.78
CA GLY A 120 28.11 -6.06 -11.17
C GLY A 120 27.70 -4.86 -10.30
N THR A 121 26.42 -4.47 -10.27
CA THR A 121 25.90 -3.56 -9.25
C THR A 121 25.88 -4.28 -7.90
N ASP A 122 26.45 -3.63 -6.88
CA ASP A 122 26.45 -4.16 -5.50
C ASP A 122 25.02 -4.12 -4.92
N GLU A 123 24.65 -5.15 -4.15
CA GLU A 123 23.36 -5.20 -3.44
C GLU A 123 23.18 -3.99 -2.53
N ALA A 124 24.26 -3.52 -1.89
CA ALA A 124 24.23 -2.33 -1.05
C ALA A 124 23.92 -1.06 -1.87
N GLU A 125 24.40 -0.98 -3.11
CA GLU A 125 24.13 0.14 -4.01
C GLU A 125 22.66 0.14 -4.47
N ALA A 126 22.15 -1.03 -4.88
CA ALA A 126 20.73 -1.20 -5.23
C ALA A 126 19.80 -0.85 -4.06
N SER A 127 20.12 -1.35 -2.85
CA SER A 127 19.37 -1.05 -1.63
C SER A 127 19.37 0.45 -1.30
N ARG A 128 20.52 1.12 -1.48
CA ARG A 128 20.65 2.57 -1.25
C ARG A 128 19.85 3.38 -2.27
N ALA A 129 19.90 3.01 -3.55
CA ALA A 129 19.15 3.66 -4.61
C ALA A 129 17.63 3.52 -4.39
N TRP A 130 17.17 2.32 -4.03
CA TRP A 130 15.78 2.07 -3.68
C TRP A 130 15.33 2.90 -2.47
N SER A 131 16.11 2.90 -1.39
CA SER A 131 15.81 3.67 -0.18
C SER A 131 15.73 5.17 -0.45
N ALA A 132 16.65 5.70 -1.28
CA ALA A 132 16.61 7.10 -1.71
C ALA A 132 15.35 7.40 -2.53
N ALA A 133 14.97 6.50 -3.45
CA ALA A 133 13.77 6.65 -4.26
C ALA A 133 12.48 6.64 -3.42
N VAL A 134 12.40 5.77 -2.40
CA VAL A 134 11.29 5.74 -1.45
C VAL A 134 11.14 7.10 -0.75
N VAL A 135 12.24 7.66 -0.23
CA VAL A 135 12.23 8.98 0.44
C VAL A 135 11.83 10.12 -0.50
N LEU A 136 12.26 10.05 -1.77
CA LEU A 136 11.94 11.08 -2.75
C LEU A 136 10.48 11.02 -3.21
N VAL A 137 9.93 9.82 -3.44
CA VAL A 137 8.59 9.65 -4.03
C VAL A 137 7.49 9.64 -2.98
N LEU A 138 7.67 8.92 -1.88
CA LEU A 138 6.62 8.76 -0.88
C LEU A 138 6.57 9.95 0.10
N PRO A 139 5.42 10.23 0.73
CA PRO A 139 5.34 11.26 1.75
C PRO A 139 6.11 10.84 3.01
N ALA A 140 6.70 11.83 3.69
CA ALA A 140 7.28 11.65 5.01
C ALA A 140 6.15 11.67 6.05
N GLU A 141 5.72 10.48 6.44
CA GLU A 141 4.66 10.28 7.44
C GLU A 141 5.30 9.91 8.80
N PRO A 142 4.63 10.18 9.93
CA PRO A 142 5.11 9.76 11.25
C PRO A 142 5.06 8.24 11.46
N HIS A 143 4.35 7.52 10.58
CA HIS A 143 4.24 6.06 10.57
C HIS A 143 5.03 5.44 9.41
N ASP A 144 5.27 4.13 9.47
CA ASP A 144 5.91 3.38 8.39
C ASP A 144 5.11 3.48 7.09
N VAL A 145 5.62 4.27 6.13
CA VAL A 145 4.96 4.54 4.86
C VAL A 145 4.85 3.29 3.97
N LEU A 146 5.73 2.31 4.13
CA LEU A 146 5.69 1.05 3.39
C LEU A 146 4.64 0.08 3.97
N ALA A 147 4.23 0.31 5.23
CA ALA A 147 3.10 -0.38 5.83
C ALA A 147 1.76 0.31 5.52
N ASP A 148 1.76 1.50 4.92
CA ASP A 148 0.52 2.19 4.59
C ASP A 148 -0.05 1.71 3.25
N SER A 149 -1.19 1.04 3.33
CA SER A 149 -1.89 0.49 2.16
C SER A 149 -2.28 1.54 1.11
N ARG A 150 -2.41 2.82 1.49
CA ARG A 150 -2.72 3.93 0.56
C ARG A 150 -1.61 4.12 -0.48
N TYR A 151 -0.36 3.88 -0.08
CA TYR A 151 0.81 4.03 -0.93
C TYR A 151 1.30 2.70 -1.53
N ALA A 152 0.64 1.58 -1.21
CA ALA A 152 0.92 0.27 -1.79
C ALA A 152 0.23 0.05 -3.15
N GLY A 153 -0.10 1.11 -3.88
CA GLY A 153 -0.60 1.01 -5.25
C GLY A 153 0.51 0.65 -6.25
N GLU A 154 0.13 0.16 -7.43
CA GLU A 154 1.09 -0.12 -8.51
C GLU A 154 1.78 1.16 -8.98
N ASP A 155 1.04 2.24 -9.18
CA ASP A 155 1.58 3.53 -9.63
C ASP A 155 2.66 4.08 -8.68
N PHE A 156 2.46 3.95 -7.37
CA PHE A 156 3.46 4.36 -6.37
C PHE A 156 4.73 3.51 -6.45
N ARG A 157 4.59 2.19 -6.58
CA ARG A 157 5.74 1.28 -6.69
C ARG A 157 6.50 1.48 -8.00
N ASP A 158 5.79 1.72 -9.10
CA ASP A 158 6.38 2.04 -10.39
C ASP A 158 7.11 3.37 -10.38
N ALA A 159 6.56 4.39 -9.70
CA ALA A 159 7.23 5.65 -9.51
C ALA A 159 8.53 5.50 -8.70
N VAL A 160 8.51 4.75 -7.59
CA VAL A 160 9.72 4.44 -6.80
C VAL A 160 10.74 3.70 -7.66
N ARG A 161 10.33 2.67 -8.41
CA ARG A 161 11.23 1.93 -9.31
C ARG A 161 11.90 2.85 -10.33
N ARG A 162 11.13 3.69 -11.03
CA ARG A 162 11.66 4.64 -12.04
C ARG A 162 12.64 5.64 -11.45
N VAL A 163 12.44 6.06 -10.20
CA VAL A 163 13.37 6.94 -9.50
C VAL A 163 14.63 6.18 -9.09
N ALA A 164 14.50 4.95 -8.58
CA ALA A 164 15.63 4.10 -8.20
C ALA A 164 16.54 3.79 -9.41
N ASP A 165 15.95 3.44 -10.56
CA ASP A 165 16.68 3.25 -11.82
C ASP A 165 17.50 4.49 -12.21
N ARG A 166 16.92 5.68 -12.00
CA ARG A 166 17.60 6.95 -12.29
C ARG A 166 18.72 7.26 -11.29
N VAL A 167 18.53 6.93 -10.02
CA VAL A 167 19.58 7.07 -9.00
C VAL A 167 20.78 6.19 -9.36
N LEU A 168 20.55 4.95 -9.76
CA LEU A 168 21.63 4.06 -10.23
C LEU A 168 22.31 4.61 -11.49
N ALA A 169 21.54 5.04 -12.49
CA ALA A 169 22.12 5.63 -13.70
C ALA A 169 22.95 6.91 -13.44
N GLY A 170 22.64 7.63 -12.36
CA GLY A 170 23.38 8.79 -11.88
C GLY A 170 24.57 8.47 -10.96
N GLY A 171 24.98 7.20 -10.84
CA GLY A 171 26.08 6.78 -9.97
C GLY A 171 25.75 6.88 -8.48
N GLY A 172 24.48 6.72 -8.11
CA GLY A 172 24.02 6.78 -6.73
C GLY A 172 23.68 8.19 -6.22
N ASP A 173 23.79 9.23 -7.06
CA ASP A 173 23.38 10.58 -6.69
C ASP A 173 21.85 10.73 -6.69
N ALA A 174 21.27 10.70 -5.49
CA ALA A 174 19.84 10.90 -5.28
C ALA A 174 19.34 12.28 -5.74
N TRP A 175 20.21 13.31 -5.71
CA TRP A 175 19.80 14.67 -6.05
C TRP A 175 19.49 14.82 -7.54
N SER A 176 20.25 14.13 -8.40
CA SER A 176 19.98 14.05 -9.84
C SER A 176 18.60 13.45 -10.18
N ALA A 177 18.02 12.64 -9.29
CA ALA A 177 16.69 12.07 -9.46
C ALA A 177 15.56 12.91 -8.82
N ALA A 178 15.89 13.99 -8.11
CA ALA A 178 14.96 14.76 -7.29
C ALA A 178 13.90 15.50 -8.13
N GLY A 179 14.27 16.14 -9.25
CA GLY A 179 13.31 16.83 -10.14
C GLY A 179 12.31 15.88 -10.81
N PRO A 180 12.76 14.74 -11.37
CA PRO A 180 11.86 13.71 -11.86
C PRO A 180 10.95 13.12 -10.78
N ALA A 181 11.46 12.91 -9.56
CA ALA A 181 10.63 12.46 -8.44
C ALA A 181 9.51 13.47 -8.12
N ASP A 182 9.78 14.77 -8.11
CA ASP A 182 8.75 15.80 -7.89
C ASP A 182 7.67 15.84 -8.97
N THR A 183 7.99 15.41 -10.19
CA THR A 183 7.01 15.28 -11.27
C THR A 183 6.09 14.09 -11.03
N LEU A 184 6.65 12.92 -10.71
CA LEU A 184 5.87 11.73 -10.39
C LEU A 184 4.98 11.94 -9.15
N ARG A 185 5.48 12.64 -8.12
CA ARG A 185 4.68 13.02 -6.95
C ARG A 185 3.42 13.79 -7.34
N ARG A 186 3.55 14.78 -8.23
CA ARG A 186 2.41 15.59 -8.69
C ARG A 186 1.42 14.76 -9.49
N GLU A 187 1.89 13.85 -10.33
CA GLU A 187 1.05 12.90 -11.09
C GLU A 187 0.28 11.95 -10.16
N LEU A 188 0.91 11.54 -9.05
CA LEU A 188 0.30 10.73 -7.98
C LEU A 188 -0.60 11.54 -7.03
N GLY A 189 -0.78 12.84 -7.26
CA GLY A 189 -1.57 13.73 -6.40
C GLY A 189 -0.94 14.02 -5.03
N LEU A 190 0.34 13.71 -4.84
CA LEU A 190 1.06 13.98 -3.59
C LEU A 190 1.48 15.45 -3.51
N LEU A 191 1.55 15.96 -2.27
CA LEU A 191 2.09 17.28 -2.00
C LEU A 191 3.59 17.35 -2.39
N PRO A 192 4.07 18.54 -2.81
CA PRO A 192 5.49 18.78 -3.00
C PRO A 192 6.26 18.39 -1.74
N ARG A 193 7.47 17.84 -1.91
CA ARG A 193 8.36 17.63 -0.77
C ARG A 193 8.59 18.95 -0.06
N TRP A 194 8.65 18.93 1.27
CA TRP A 194 9.12 20.08 2.03
C TRP A 194 10.61 20.24 1.75
N THR A 195 10.93 20.93 0.68
CA THR A 195 12.26 21.44 0.45
C THR A 195 12.27 22.83 1.06
N THR A 196 12.96 22.98 2.20
CA THR A 196 13.50 24.29 2.56
C THR A 196 14.17 24.83 1.30
N PRO A 197 13.83 26.05 0.82
CA PRO A 197 14.54 26.62 -0.31
C PRO A 197 16.03 26.55 0.01
N GLY A 198 16.82 25.93 -0.87
CA GLY A 198 18.26 26.14 -0.82
C GLY A 198 18.52 27.65 -0.88
N PRO A 199 19.53 28.17 -0.16
CA PRO A 199 19.78 29.60 -0.12
C PRO A 199 19.92 30.17 -1.54
N ASP A 200 18.93 30.98 -1.90
CA ASP A 200 18.82 31.97 -2.97
C ASP A 200 19.50 31.69 -4.32
N ALA A 201 18.67 31.22 -5.25
CA ALA A 201 18.68 31.77 -6.60
C ALA A 201 18.02 33.17 -6.57
N ARG A 202 18.77 34.20 -6.13
CA ARG A 202 18.60 35.62 -6.52
C ARG A 202 19.60 36.55 -5.80
N THR A 203 20.76 36.74 -6.42
CA THR A 203 21.43 38.06 -6.42
C THR A 203 22.03 38.32 -7.80
N THR A 204 21.16 38.56 -8.77
CA THR A 204 21.49 39.34 -9.96
C THR A 204 20.75 40.66 -9.85
N ALA A 205 21.37 41.61 -9.14
CA ALA A 205 21.16 43.04 -9.29
C ALA A 205 22.16 43.78 -8.40
N GLU A 206 23.31 44.15 -8.95
CA GLU A 206 23.82 45.50 -8.68
C GLU A 206 24.51 46.03 -9.93
N ASP A 207 23.91 47.09 -10.44
CA ASP A 207 24.24 47.89 -11.62
C ASP A 207 25.46 48.78 -11.29
N PRO A 208 26.39 49.00 -12.24
CA PRO A 208 27.56 49.85 -12.05
C PRO A 208 27.24 51.33 -11.79
N ALA A 209 28.04 51.96 -10.93
CA ALA A 209 28.25 53.40 -10.89
C ALA A 209 29.74 53.72 -10.98
#